data_AF-A0A382NFB4-F1
#
_entry.id   AF-A0A382NFB4-F1
#
_cell.length_a   1.000
_cell.length_b   1.000
_cell.length_c   1.000
_cell.angle_alpha   90.00
_cell.angle_beta   90.00
_cell.angle_gamma   90.00
#
_symmetry.space_group_name_H-M   'P 1'
#
loop_
_entity.id
_entity.type
_entity.pdbx_description
1 polymer ?
#
loop_
_entity_poly.entity_id
_entity_poly.type
_entity_poly.pdbx_seq_one_letter_code
_entity_poly.pdbx_strand_id
1 'polypeptide(L)'
;MKYLTLTLSLAWSLNAQLQRPPVPLKLAGPQVIRRIIPPPATSIPVRPVAFNNSTVKGEHVQLLNGDVFRGEFKGFNEKGELLWAHPAIEPEMRINPAQLAKLNLGSSGIERKSHNGLVRLINGDKFIGEVHSLNKDKLVLNTWYGKKITLNRDSVQTLIPGQTRTDALYSGPTTNDLKDWKFSGTGTYKWTFRDGGFQSNGSSANVGRMFSEIPKSTKVEFDYQWSSGLPSIYVSVLTDNLASYSSGNCYSIRISSTSMYVYRYSKVDGRLSSSRLTPSSVVHRFNRALLKSHIAVCVNPSKKTIAILVDGRMAGSFRDNSGRPVDLLGKGIAFHSRSSIPSRISNISISKWDGALPNTSTNA
;
A
#
# COMPACT_ATOMS: atom_id res chain seq x y z
N MET A 1 54.58 17.91 87.54
CA MET A 1 54.53 16.49 87.14
C MET A 1 53.63 16.36 85.91
N LYS A 2 53.94 15.38 85.04
CA LYS A 2 53.05 14.63 84.10
C LYS A 2 51.54 14.71 84.42
N TYR A 3 50.57 14.75 83.52
CA TYR A 3 50.46 14.84 82.03
C TYR A 3 49.17 15.69 81.74
N LEU A 4 48.50 15.82 80.57
CA LEU A 4 48.56 15.20 79.23
C LEU A 4 48.00 16.18 78.18
N THR A 5 48.31 15.98 76.89
CA THR A 5 47.74 16.74 75.75
C THR A 5 46.48 16.08 75.20
N LEU A 6 45.50 16.86 74.74
CA LEU A 6 44.47 16.40 73.79
C LEU A 6 44.18 17.49 72.75
N THR A 7 44.37 17.18 71.47
CA THR A 7 44.04 18.06 70.34
C THR A 7 42.70 17.67 69.73
N LEU A 8 41.83 18.65 69.50
CA LEU A 8 40.66 18.49 68.63
C LEU A 8 40.51 19.74 67.77
N SER A 9 40.40 19.55 66.45
CA SER A 9 40.18 20.61 65.48
C SER A 9 38.76 20.54 64.92
N LEU A 10 38.09 21.69 64.79
CA LEU A 10 36.95 21.86 63.90
C LEU A 10 36.83 23.34 63.52
N ALA A 11 36.60 23.65 62.25
CA ALA A 11 36.58 25.01 61.71
C ALA A 11 35.16 25.43 61.32
N TRP A 12 34.74 26.63 61.74
CA TRP A 12 33.57 27.35 61.20
C TRP A 12 33.92 28.83 61.07
N SER A 13 33.81 29.37 59.86
CA SER A 13 34.08 30.78 59.53
C SER A 13 32.78 31.61 59.55
N LEU A 14 32.93 32.93 59.77
CA LEU A 14 31.82 33.85 60.06
C LEU A 14 31.74 35.01 59.05
N ASN A 15 30.52 35.48 58.76
CA ASN A 15 30.16 36.74 58.07
C ASN A 15 30.57 36.87 56.58
N ALA A 16 29.93 37.70 55.73
CA ALA A 16 28.87 38.72 55.93
C ALA A 16 27.89 38.80 54.74
N GLN A 17 26.71 39.40 54.93
CA GLN A 17 25.74 39.73 53.86
C GLN A 17 26.04 41.09 53.19
N LEU A 18 25.72 41.19 51.90
CA LEU A 18 25.48 42.46 51.20
C LEU A 18 24.20 42.34 50.34
N GLN A 19 23.18 43.15 50.68
CA GLN A 19 21.89 43.18 49.98
C GLN A 19 21.98 43.96 48.66
N ARG A 20 21.13 43.63 47.68
CA ARG A 20 20.94 44.40 46.44
C ARG A 20 19.63 45.21 46.50
N PRO A 21 19.56 46.40 45.88
CA PRO A 21 18.44 47.34 46.02
C PRO A 21 17.14 46.89 45.32
N PRO A 22 15.98 47.47 45.69
CA PRO A 22 14.67 47.09 45.15
C PRO A 22 14.46 47.55 43.70
N VAL A 23 13.65 46.79 42.95
CA VAL A 23 13.28 47.06 41.55
C VAL A 23 12.05 47.99 41.49
N PRO A 24 11.99 48.99 40.57
CA PRO A 24 10.82 49.86 40.43
C PRO A 24 9.57 49.14 39.90
N LEU A 25 8.39 49.48 40.42
CA LEU A 25 7.11 49.04 39.85
C LEU A 25 6.93 49.57 38.41
N LYS A 26 6.50 48.70 37.49
CA LYS A 26 5.93 49.11 36.20
C LYS A 26 4.41 49.10 36.27
N LEU A 27 3.79 50.22 35.91
CA LEU A 27 2.33 50.35 35.77
C LEU A 27 1.80 49.42 34.67
N ALA A 28 0.64 48.81 34.92
CA ALA A 28 -0.03 47.93 33.96
C ALA A 28 -0.72 48.76 32.85
N GLY A 29 -0.51 48.37 31.60
CA GLY A 29 -1.24 48.92 30.45
C GLY A 29 -2.69 48.42 30.38
N PRO A 30 -3.55 49.05 29.54
CA PRO A 30 -4.97 48.74 29.46
C PRO A 30 -5.24 47.30 29.01
N GLN A 31 -6.09 46.60 29.76
CA GLN A 31 -6.49 45.22 29.50
C GLN A 31 -7.42 45.13 28.27
N VAL A 32 -6.89 44.67 27.14
CA VAL A 32 -7.71 44.33 25.97
C VAL A 32 -8.37 42.98 26.20
N ILE A 33 -9.66 42.99 26.57
CA ILE A 33 -10.49 41.78 26.67
C ILE A 33 -10.69 41.20 25.27
N ARG A 34 -9.80 40.29 24.84
CA ARG A 34 -10.02 39.48 23.64
C ARG A 34 -11.11 38.46 23.92
N ARG A 35 -12.30 38.65 23.36
CA ARG A 35 -13.26 37.55 23.16
C ARG A 35 -12.58 36.49 22.29
N ILE A 36 -12.23 35.35 22.89
CA ILE A 36 -11.86 34.15 22.14
C ILE A 36 -13.16 33.56 21.59
N ILE A 37 -13.54 33.99 20.39
CA ILE A 37 -14.50 33.23 19.58
C ILE A 37 -13.67 32.09 18.96
N PRO A 38 -13.88 30.81 19.35
CA PRO A 38 -13.22 29.71 18.65
C PRO A 38 -13.71 29.72 17.19
N PRO A 39 -12.81 29.61 16.20
CA PRO A 39 -13.24 29.49 14.81
C PRO A 39 -14.12 28.23 14.67
N PRO A 40 -15.10 28.22 13.73
CA PRO A 40 -15.90 27.04 13.48
C PRO A 40 -14.97 25.87 13.14
N ALA A 41 -15.27 24.70 13.67
CA ALA A 41 -14.43 23.52 13.53
C ALA A 41 -14.37 23.05 12.06
N THR A 42 -13.42 23.59 11.30
CA THR A 42 -12.96 22.98 10.06
C THR A 42 -12.32 21.65 10.41
N SER A 43 -13.11 20.58 10.30
CA SER A 43 -12.65 19.20 10.33
C SER A 43 -11.79 18.90 9.10
N ILE A 44 -10.56 19.43 9.10
CA ILE A 44 -9.52 18.98 8.19
C ILE A 44 -9.33 17.49 8.50
N PRO A 45 -9.60 16.57 7.55
CA PRO A 45 -9.41 15.15 7.80
C PRO A 45 -7.95 14.91 8.17
N VAL A 46 -7.73 14.29 9.33
CA VAL A 46 -6.38 14.06 9.85
C VAL A 46 -5.58 13.28 8.82
N ARG A 47 -4.42 13.84 8.46
CA ARG A 47 -3.48 13.27 7.51
C ARG A 47 -3.21 11.80 7.86
N PRO A 48 -3.23 10.85 6.91
CA PRO A 48 -2.84 9.48 7.20
C PRO A 48 -1.47 9.47 7.85
N VAL A 49 -1.40 8.90 9.05
CA VAL A 49 -0.13 8.70 9.76
C VAL A 49 0.79 7.88 8.84
N ALA A 50 2.09 8.14 8.89
CA ALA A 50 3.07 7.32 8.18
C ALA A 50 2.83 5.82 8.48
N PHE A 51 3.20 4.91 7.58
CA PHE A 51 2.94 3.46 7.67
C PHE A 51 3.63 2.73 8.86
N ASN A 52 4.02 3.46 9.90
CA ASN A 52 4.71 3.02 11.10
C ASN A 52 3.76 2.41 12.17
N ASN A 53 2.66 1.74 11.81
CA ASN A 53 1.94 0.91 12.78
C ASN A 53 2.77 -0.33 13.11
N SER A 54 3.09 -0.51 14.39
CA SER A 54 3.78 -1.69 14.92
C SER A 54 3.01 -2.96 14.54
N THR A 55 3.71 -4.04 14.19
CA THR A 55 3.09 -5.31 13.79
C THR A 55 2.38 -5.96 14.97
N VAL A 56 1.10 -5.66 15.11
CA VAL A 56 0.20 -6.29 16.09
C VAL A 56 -0.11 -7.71 15.60
N LYS A 57 0.29 -8.71 16.40
CA LYS A 57 -0.08 -10.12 16.20
C LYS A 57 -1.44 -10.39 16.83
N GLY A 58 -2.18 -11.35 16.27
CA GLY A 58 -3.51 -11.75 16.74
C GLY A 58 -4.63 -10.88 16.18
N GLU A 59 -5.84 -11.13 16.65
CA GLU A 59 -7.03 -10.37 16.25
C GLU A 59 -6.95 -8.93 16.75
N HIS A 60 -7.20 -8.00 15.83
CA HIS A 60 -7.23 -6.58 16.14
C HIS A 60 -7.99 -5.77 15.08
N VAL A 61 -8.60 -4.70 15.57
CA VAL A 61 -9.25 -3.66 14.77
C VAL A 61 -8.38 -2.40 14.77
N GLN A 62 -8.19 -1.80 13.61
CA GLN A 62 -7.47 -0.54 13.42
C GLN A 62 -8.45 0.53 12.92
N LEU A 63 -8.43 1.70 13.56
CA LEU A 63 -9.26 2.85 13.20
C LEU A 63 -8.56 3.80 12.22
N LEU A 64 -9.32 4.66 11.55
CA LEU A 64 -8.82 5.66 10.60
C LEU A 64 -7.84 6.68 11.21
N ASN A 65 -7.95 6.96 12.51
CA ASN A 65 -7.02 7.82 13.24
C ASN A 65 -5.67 7.13 13.57
N GLY A 66 -5.55 5.82 13.35
CA GLY A 66 -4.35 5.02 13.61
C GLY A 66 -4.45 4.09 14.83
N ASP A 67 -5.43 4.29 15.72
CA ASP A 67 -5.62 3.49 16.94
C ASP A 67 -5.81 2.01 16.62
N VAL A 68 -5.27 1.14 17.48
CA VAL A 68 -5.39 -0.32 17.33
C VAL A 68 -5.88 -0.95 18.63
N PHE A 69 -7.03 -1.60 18.57
CA PHE A 69 -7.60 -2.36 19.68
C PHE A 69 -7.41 -3.85 19.41
N ARG A 70 -6.77 -4.57 20.35
CA ARG A 70 -6.76 -6.05 20.37
C ARG A 70 -8.07 -6.56 20.96
N GLY A 71 -8.38 -7.83 20.76
CA GLY A 71 -9.65 -8.39 21.20
C GLY A 71 -10.16 -9.42 20.20
N GLU A 72 -11.46 -9.65 20.21
CA GLU A 72 -12.13 -10.65 19.38
C GLU A 72 -13.31 -10.03 18.63
N PHE A 73 -13.47 -10.38 17.35
CA PHE A 73 -14.60 -9.94 16.54
C PHE A 73 -15.87 -10.74 16.89
N LYS A 74 -16.90 -10.06 17.42
CA LYS A 74 -18.17 -10.71 17.80
C LYS A 74 -19.26 -10.60 16.73
N GLY A 75 -19.09 -9.73 15.74
CA GLY A 75 -20.01 -9.58 14.61
C GLY A 75 -20.41 -8.13 14.36
N PHE A 76 -21.60 -7.96 13.78
CA PHE A 76 -22.27 -6.66 13.67
C PHE A 76 -23.62 -6.75 14.37
N ASN A 77 -24.03 -5.68 15.05
CA ASN A 77 -25.38 -5.59 15.63
C ASN A 77 -26.43 -5.19 14.57
N GLU A 78 -27.70 -5.15 14.96
CA GLU A 78 -28.83 -4.77 14.08
C GLU A 78 -28.72 -3.35 13.50
N LYS A 79 -27.94 -2.46 14.13
CA LYS A 79 -27.66 -1.10 13.66
C LYS A 79 -26.48 -1.04 12.68
N GLY A 80 -25.85 -2.18 12.41
CA GLY A 80 -24.63 -2.28 11.59
C GLY A 80 -23.35 -1.84 12.31
N GLU A 81 -23.36 -1.65 13.63
CA GLU A 81 -22.14 -1.34 14.39
C GLU A 81 -21.33 -2.62 14.60
N LEU A 82 -19.99 -2.55 14.47
CA LEU A 82 -19.11 -3.68 14.74
C LEU A 82 -19.04 -3.93 16.26
N LEU A 83 -19.25 -5.18 16.67
CA LEU A 83 -19.13 -5.63 18.05
C LEU A 83 -17.72 -6.18 18.31
N TRP A 84 -17.05 -5.62 19.31
CA TRP A 84 -15.67 -5.94 19.65
C TRP A 84 -15.51 -6.24 21.14
N ALA A 85 -15.09 -7.47 21.45
CA ALA A 85 -14.80 -7.87 22.82
C ALA A 85 -13.32 -7.60 23.16
N HIS A 86 -13.04 -6.79 24.16
CA HIS A 86 -11.68 -6.55 24.68
C HIS A 86 -11.53 -7.20 26.06
N PRO A 87 -10.48 -8.00 26.36
CA PRO A 87 -10.38 -8.79 27.60
C PRO A 87 -10.40 -8.02 28.94
N ALA A 88 -10.36 -6.69 28.90
CA ALA A 88 -10.36 -5.81 30.07
C ALA A 88 -11.37 -4.64 29.94
N ILE A 89 -12.33 -4.72 29.02
CA ILE A 89 -13.39 -3.71 28.87
C ILE A 89 -14.73 -4.43 28.72
N GLU A 90 -15.65 -4.15 29.64
CA GLU A 90 -17.05 -4.57 29.59
C GLU A 90 -17.96 -3.33 29.68
N PRO A 91 -19.11 -3.29 28.98
CA PRO A 91 -19.60 -4.28 28.01
C PRO A 91 -18.81 -4.23 26.67
N GLU A 92 -19.18 -5.08 25.72
CA GLU A 92 -18.59 -5.09 24.37
C GLU A 92 -18.56 -3.70 23.72
N MET A 93 -17.41 -3.35 23.13
CA MET A 93 -17.23 -2.09 22.43
C MET A 93 -18.04 -2.10 21.12
N ARG A 94 -18.75 -1.01 20.86
CA ARG A 94 -19.43 -0.76 19.59
C ARG A 94 -18.58 0.19 18.75
N ILE A 95 -18.17 -0.26 17.56
CA ILE A 95 -17.31 0.50 16.67
C ILE A 95 -18.08 0.83 15.40
N ASN A 96 -18.19 2.13 15.10
CA ASN A 96 -18.79 2.60 13.85
C ASN A 96 -17.95 2.13 12.65
N PRO A 97 -18.51 1.36 11.69
CA PRO A 97 -17.76 0.85 10.54
C PRO A 97 -17.10 1.95 9.69
N ALA A 98 -17.69 3.14 9.65
CA ALA A 98 -17.12 4.29 8.93
C ALA A 98 -15.81 4.81 9.53
N GLN A 99 -15.43 4.37 10.74
CA GLN A 99 -14.16 4.68 11.39
C GLN A 99 -13.13 3.55 11.28
N LEU A 100 -13.46 2.43 10.62
CA LEU A 100 -12.56 1.29 10.44
C LEU A 100 -11.57 1.53 9.30
N ALA A 101 -10.27 1.39 9.58
CA ALA A 101 -9.23 1.30 8.57
C ALA A 101 -8.92 -0.15 8.17
N LYS A 102 -8.95 -1.08 9.14
CA LYS A 102 -8.59 -2.49 8.94
C LYS A 102 -9.19 -3.36 10.05
N LEU A 103 -9.75 -4.51 9.68
CA LEU A 103 -10.10 -5.59 10.61
C LEU A 103 -9.19 -6.79 10.31
N ASN A 104 -8.46 -7.27 11.31
CA ASN A 104 -7.65 -8.48 11.21
C ASN A 104 -8.26 -9.56 12.08
N LEU A 105 -8.74 -10.62 11.41
CA LEU A 105 -9.27 -11.82 12.04
C LEU A 105 -8.18 -12.89 12.14
N GLY A 106 -8.37 -13.84 13.05
CA GLY A 106 -7.49 -14.98 13.24
C GLY A 106 -7.50 -15.89 12.01
N SER A 107 -6.37 -16.57 11.77
CA SER A 107 -6.31 -17.60 10.74
C SER A 107 -7.07 -18.84 11.18
N SER A 108 -8.35 -18.92 10.85
CA SER A 108 -9.10 -20.18 10.95
C SER A 108 -8.53 -21.20 9.96
N GLY A 109 -8.21 -22.40 10.43
CA GLY A 109 -7.52 -23.46 9.68
C GLY A 109 -8.36 -24.18 8.61
N ILE A 110 -9.43 -23.56 8.13
CA ILE A 110 -10.33 -24.15 7.13
C ILE A 110 -9.64 -24.16 5.76
N GLU A 111 -9.65 -25.31 5.09
CA GLU A 111 -9.15 -25.43 3.73
C GLU A 111 -9.85 -24.45 2.78
N ARG A 112 -9.05 -23.65 2.07
CA ARG A 112 -9.53 -22.75 1.03
C ARG A 112 -9.98 -23.55 -0.18
N LYS A 113 -11.27 -23.85 -0.29
CA LYS A 113 -11.84 -24.44 -1.51
C LYS A 113 -11.70 -23.46 -2.68
N SER A 114 -11.32 -23.98 -3.85
CA SER A 114 -11.26 -23.19 -5.07
C SER A 114 -12.67 -22.83 -5.54
N HIS A 115 -12.85 -21.59 -6.01
CA HIS A 115 -14.09 -21.14 -6.65
C HIS A 115 -13.78 -20.24 -7.85
N ASN A 116 -14.68 -20.27 -8.82
CA ASN A 116 -14.47 -19.78 -10.17
C ASN A 116 -15.11 -18.40 -10.37
N GLY A 117 -14.59 -17.37 -9.69
CA GLY A 117 -15.05 -16.00 -9.89
C GLY A 117 -14.35 -15.00 -8.98
N LEU A 118 -13.87 -13.91 -9.58
CA LEU A 118 -13.32 -12.75 -8.88
C LEU A 118 -14.32 -11.59 -8.97
N VAL A 119 -14.76 -11.12 -7.81
CA VAL A 119 -15.56 -9.90 -7.69
C VAL A 119 -14.73 -8.84 -7.01
N ARG A 120 -14.68 -7.66 -7.60
CA ARG A 120 -14.04 -6.48 -7.03
C ARG A 120 -15.09 -5.43 -6.70
N LEU A 121 -15.05 -4.90 -5.49
CA LEU A 121 -15.89 -3.79 -5.08
C LEU A 121 -15.25 -2.43 -5.40
N ILE A 122 -16.06 -1.37 -5.45
CA ILE A 122 -15.63 0.00 -5.72
C ILE A 122 -14.64 0.58 -4.69
N ASN A 123 -14.63 0.04 -3.47
CA ASN A 123 -13.63 0.35 -2.42
C ASN A 123 -12.30 -0.42 -2.60
N GLY A 124 -12.24 -1.32 -3.59
CA GLY A 124 -11.08 -2.16 -3.89
C GLY A 124 -11.03 -3.51 -3.16
N ASP A 125 -12.05 -3.86 -2.37
CA ASP A 125 -12.16 -5.19 -1.75
C ASP A 125 -12.43 -6.28 -2.80
N LYS A 126 -12.10 -7.53 -2.46
CA LYS A 126 -12.21 -8.67 -3.36
C LYS A 126 -12.95 -9.82 -2.70
N PHE A 127 -14.01 -10.30 -3.35
CA PHE A 127 -14.68 -11.55 -3.01
C PHE A 127 -14.29 -12.61 -4.04
N ILE A 128 -14.03 -13.82 -3.55
CA ILE A 128 -13.85 -15.01 -4.40
C ILE A 128 -15.05 -15.92 -4.16
N GLY A 129 -15.75 -16.28 -5.24
CA GLY A 129 -16.96 -17.07 -5.20
C GLY A 129 -17.57 -17.28 -6.58
N GLU A 130 -18.41 -18.29 -6.70
CA GLU A 130 -19.20 -18.56 -7.90
C GLU A 130 -20.36 -17.57 -8.02
N VAL A 131 -20.61 -17.09 -9.23
CA VAL A 131 -21.75 -16.22 -9.53
C VAL A 131 -23.02 -17.07 -9.51
N HIS A 132 -23.88 -16.83 -8.53
CA HIS A 132 -25.19 -17.49 -8.46
C HIS A 132 -26.24 -16.74 -9.28
N SER A 133 -26.26 -15.40 -9.19
CA SER A 133 -27.09 -14.55 -10.05
C SER A 133 -26.57 -13.12 -10.11
N LEU A 134 -26.85 -12.45 -11.22
CA LEU A 134 -26.57 -11.03 -11.44
C LEU A 134 -27.81 -10.40 -12.09
N ASN A 135 -28.32 -9.33 -11.48
CA ASN A 135 -29.39 -8.52 -12.07
C ASN A 135 -29.06 -7.03 -11.93
N LYS A 136 -30.00 -6.15 -12.29
CA LYS A 136 -29.83 -4.69 -12.24
C LYS A 136 -29.56 -4.13 -10.84
N ASP A 137 -30.04 -4.79 -9.79
CA ASP A 137 -29.99 -4.28 -8.41
C ASP A 137 -28.96 -5.02 -7.54
N LYS A 138 -28.69 -6.30 -7.82
CA LYS A 138 -27.93 -7.21 -6.95
C LYS A 138 -27.03 -8.18 -7.72
N LEU A 139 -25.88 -8.51 -7.11
CA LEU A 139 -25.02 -9.64 -7.42
C LEU A 139 -25.07 -10.62 -6.24
N VAL A 140 -25.27 -11.92 -6.52
CA VAL A 140 -25.30 -12.98 -5.52
C VAL A 140 -24.18 -13.97 -5.80
N LEU A 141 -23.38 -14.26 -4.77
CA LEU A 141 -22.20 -15.14 -4.82
C LEU A 141 -22.35 -16.32 -3.89
N ASN A 142 -21.93 -17.50 -4.35
CA ASN A 142 -21.67 -18.65 -3.49
C ASN A 142 -20.18 -18.68 -3.13
N THR A 143 -19.86 -18.72 -1.84
CA THR A 143 -18.51 -18.63 -1.30
C THR A 143 -18.26 -19.75 -0.28
N TRP A 144 -17.04 -20.29 -0.24
CA TRP A 144 -16.68 -21.34 0.72
C TRP A 144 -16.71 -20.88 2.19
N TYR A 145 -16.52 -19.58 2.44
CA TYR A 145 -16.44 -18.98 3.78
C TYR A 145 -17.75 -18.37 4.27
N GLY A 146 -18.58 -17.81 3.36
CA GLY A 146 -19.80 -17.07 3.71
C GLY A 146 -21.09 -17.67 3.16
N LYS A 147 -21.05 -18.87 2.55
CA LYS A 147 -22.16 -19.42 1.75
C LYS A 147 -22.65 -18.37 0.74
N LYS A 148 -23.93 -17.98 0.78
CA LYS A 148 -24.54 -17.03 -0.14
C LYS A 148 -24.33 -15.59 0.34
N ILE A 149 -23.46 -14.84 -0.34
CA ILE A 149 -23.24 -13.40 -0.11
C ILE A 149 -24.05 -12.62 -1.15
N THR A 150 -24.80 -11.61 -0.71
CA THR A 150 -25.53 -10.68 -1.59
C THR A 150 -24.90 -9.29 -1.54
N LEU A 151 -24.61 -8.73 -2.70
CA LEU A 151 -23.98 -7.43 -2.90
C LEU A 151 -24.92 -6.54 -3.74
N ASN A 152 -25.01 -5.24 -3.43
CA ASN A 152 -25.70 -4.29 -4.30
C ASN A 152 -24.91 -4.15 -5.62
N ARG A 153 -25.61 -4.05 -6.75
CA ARG A 153 -24.99 -4.02 -8.08
C ARG A 153 -24.00 -2.85 -8.24
N ASP A 154 -24.29 -1.72 -7.60
CA ASP A 154 -23.49 -0.48 -7.67
C ASP A 154 -22.21 -0.54 -6.83
N SER A 155 -22.12 -1.45 -5.86
CA SER A 155 -20.86 -1.66 -5.13
C SER A 155 -19.85 -2.48 -5.93
N VAL A 156 -20.26 -3.13 -7.03
CA VAL A 156 -19.42 -4.01 -7.85
C VAL A 156 -18.71 -3.22 -8.96
N GLN A 157 -17.39 -3.07 -8.83
CA GLN A 157 -16.51 -2.47 -9.84
C GLN A 157 -16.20 -3.42 -11.00
N THR A 158 -15.96 -4.69 -10.71
CA THR A 158 -15.57 -5.68 -11.72
C THR A 158 -16.05 -7.06 -11.32
N LEU A 159 -16.59 -7.79 -12.29
CA LEU A 159 -16.93 -9.19 -12.17
C LEU A 159 -16.17 -9.95 -13.25
N ILE A 160 -15.35 -10.93 -12.85
CA ILE A 160 -14.64 -11.81 -13.78
C ILE A 160 -15.05 -13.26 -13.45
N PRO A 161 -16.07 -13.80 -14.13
CA PRO A 161 -16.44 -15.21 -14.01
C PRO A 161 -15.28 -16.11 -14.45
N GLY A 162 -15.16 -17.30 -13.87
CA GLY A 162 -14.15 -18.28 -14.29
C GLY A 162 -12.71 -17.97 -13.83
N GLN A 163 -12.38 -16.72 -13.48
CA GLN A 163 -11.03 -16.40 -13.00
C GLN A 163 -10.82 -16.95 -11.58
N THR A 164 -10.18 -18.10 -11.51
CA THR A 164 -9.67 -18.68 -10.27
C THR A 164 -8.41 -17.97 -9.79
N ARG A 165 -8.08 -18.13 -8.50
CA ARG A 165 -6.75 -17.82 -7.99
C ARG A 165 -5.71 -18.90 -8.35
N THR A 166 -6.15 -20.06 -8.88
CA THR A 166 -5.29 -21.19 -9.26
C THR A 166 -4.58 -20.99 -10.60
N ASP A 167 -5.09 -20.12 -11.48
CA ASP A 167 -4.40 -19.76 -12.74
C ASP A 167 -3.27 -18.72 -12.54
N ALA A 168 -3.08 -18.25 -11.31
CA ALA A 168 -1.99 -17.37 -10.94
C ALA A 168 -0.75 -18.19 -10.57
N LEU A 169 0.28 -18.13 -11.42
CA LEU A 169 1.63 -18.63 -11.14
C LEU A 169 2.19 -18.10 -9.82
N TYR A 170 1.79 -16.88 -9.43
CA TYR A 170 2.16 -16.28 -8.16
C TYR A 170 1.03 -15.43 -7.58
N SER A 171 0.88 -15.44 -6.25
CA SER A 171 0.00 -14.56 -5.48
C SER A 171 0.61 -14.28 -4.10
N GLY A 172 0.96 -13.03 -3.83
CA GLY A 172 1.51 -12.59 -2.54
C GLY A 172 1.60 -11.05 -2.46
N PRO A 173 2.62 -10.47 -1.81
CA PRO A 173 3.62 -11.10 -0.96
C PRO A 173 3.06 -11.55 0.40
N THR A 174 3.66 -12.57 0.96
CA THR A 174 3.34 -13.16 2.27
C THR A 174 4.61 -13.21 3.14
N THR A 175 4.46 -13.53 4.42
CA THR A 175 5.61 -13.73 5.31
C THR A 175 6.50 -14.91 4.85
N ASN A 176 5.91 -15.95 4.25
CA ASN A 176 6.61 -17.20 3.94
C ASN A 176 7.51 -17.10 2.69
N ASP A 177 7.11 -16.27 1.72
CA ASP A 177 7.85 -16.08 0.47
C ASP A 177 8.74 -14.82 0.48
N LEU A 178 8.76 -14.06 1.59
CA LEU A 178 9.57 -12.85 1.76
C LEU A 178 11.07 -13.07 1.48
N LYS A 179 11.60 -14.26 1.76
CA LYS A 179 12.99 -14.67 1.48
C LYS A 179 13.36 -14.63 -0.02
N ASP A 180 12.36 -14.79 -0.89
CA ASP A 180 12.52 -14.79 -2.34
C ASP A 180 12.51 -13.37 -2.92
N TRP A 181 12.02 -12.39 -2.15
CA TRP A 181 12.04 -10.98 -2.50
C TRP A 181 13.37 -10.33 -2.11
N LYS A 182 13.98 -9.63 -3.06
CA LYS A 182 15.24 -8.91 -2.88
C LYS A 182 14.97 -7.41 -2.78
N PHE A 183 15.54 -6.83 -1.73
CA PHE A 183 15.43 -5.42 -1.39
C PHE A 183 16.76 -4.74 -1.73
N SER A 184 16.70 -3.58 -2.39
CA SER A 184 17.88 -2.76 -2.66
C SER A 184 17.53 -1.28 -2.59
N GLY A 185 18.52 -0.43 -2.43
CA GLY A 185 18.33 1.02 -2.44
C GLY A 185 19.62 1.76 -2.15
N THR A 186 19.67 3.02 -2.53
CA THR A 186 20.78 3.93 -2.22
C THR A 186 20.34 4.95 -1.17
N GLY A 187 21.06 5.01 -0.04
CA GLY A 187 20.74 5.89 1.08
C GLY A 187 19.77 5.29 2.12
N THR A 188 19.10 6.16 2.86
CA THR A 188 18.35 5.80 4.08
C THR A 188 16.98 5.17 3.81
N TYR A 189 16.42 5.35 2.62
CA TYR A 189 15.07 4.88 2.27
C TYR A 189 15.08 3.43 1.78
N LYS A 190 14.17 2.62 2.32
CA LYS A 190 14.05 1.18 2.01
C LYS A 190 12.59 0.82 1.78
N TRP A 191 12.35 -0.25 1.02
CA TRP A 191 11.08 -0.97 1.11
C TRP A 191 11.12 -1.86 2.35
N THR A 192 10.03 -1.92 3.11
CA THR A 192 9.84 -2.83 4.24
C THR A 192 8.60 -3.69 4.00
N PHE A 193 8.60 -4.95 4.45
CA PHE A 193 7.41 -5.79 4.39
C PHE A 193 6.58 -5.63 5.66
N ARG A 194 5.30 -5.27 5.53
CA ARG A 194 4.29 -5.25 6.59
C ARG A 194 2.93 -5.63 6.02
N ASP A 195 2.09 -6.32 6.79
CA ASP A 195 0.68 -6.58 6.47
C ASP A 195 0.40 -7.20 5.07
N GLY A 196 1.29 -8.07 4.55
CA GLY A 196 1.10 -8.65 3.21
C GLY A 196 1.41 -7.68 2.05
N GLY A 197 2.34 -6.75 2.25
CA GLY A 197 2.74 -5.80 1.21
C GLY A 197 4.03 -5.06 1.55
N PHE A 198 4.64 -4.46 0.54
CA PHE A 198 5.84 -3.65 0.67
C PHE A 198 5.44 -2.19 0.88
N GLN A 199 6.08 -1.50 1.83
CA GLN A 199 5.91 -0.07 2.12
C GLN A 199 7.22 0.65 1.86
N SER A 200 7.17 1.81 1.22
CA SER A 200 8.33 2.70 1.00
C SER A 200 8.03 4.08 1.55
N ASN A 201 9.00 4.66 2.26
CA ASN A 201 8.91 6.01 2.84
C ASN A 201 9.85 7.01 2.12
N GLY A 202 10.27 6.72 0.89
CA GLY A 202 11.13 7.63 0.11
C GLY A 202 11.51 7.09 -1.26
N SER A 203 12.32 7.85 -2.00
CA SER A 203 12.75 7.52 -3.36
C SER A 203 13.95 6.56 -3.39
N SER A 204 14.20 5.95 -4.55
CA SER A 204 15.39 5.13 -4.85
C SER A 204 15.51 3.80 -4.11
N ALA A 205 14.43 3.34 -3.46
CA ALA A 205 14.30 1.96 -2.98
C ALA A 205 13.67 1.06 -4.07
N ASN A 206 14.15 -0.17 -4.20
CA ASN A 206 13.60 -1.21 -5.06
C ASN A 206 13.24 -2.48 -4.25
N VAL A 207 12.18 -3.15 -4.66
CA VAL A 207 11.82 -4.49 -4.20
C VAL A 207 11.40 -5.34 -5.39
N GLY A 208 11.96 -6.53 -5.52
CA GLY A 208 11.69 -7.39 -6.67
C GLY A 208 11.96 -8.86 -6.40
N ARG A 209 11.49 -9.72 -7.30
CA ARG A 209 11.63 -11.18 -7.21
C ARG A 209 11.93 -11.74 -8.59
N MET A 210 12.87 -12.69 -8.66
CA MET A 210 13.05 -13.56 -9.83
C MET A 210 12.13 -14.77 -9.69
N PHE A 211 11.58 -15.22 -10.81
CA PHE A 211 10.80 -16.46 -10.90
C PHE A 211 11.56 -17.48 -11.77
N SER A 212 11.42 -18.76 -11.44
CA SER A 212 12.01 -19.86 -12.23
C SER A 212 11.46 -19.88 -13.65
N GLU A 213 10.16 -19.60 -13.77
CA GLU A 213 9.42 -19.45 -15.02
C GLU A 213 8.48 -18.25 -14.94
N ILE A 214 8.03 -17.77 -16.10
CA ILE A 214 6.99 -16.76 -16.21
C ILE A 214 6.25 -16.94 -17.55
N PRO A 215 4.92 -16.72 -17.64
CA PRO A 215 4.18 -17.02 -18.87
C PRO A 215 4.64 -16.20 -20.08
N LYS A 216 4.73 -16.82 -21.27
CA LYS A 216 5.07 -16.10 -22.53
C LYS A 216 4.14 -14.93 -22.84
N SER A 217 2.91 -14.97 -22.33
CA SER A 217 1.96 -13.87 -22.29
C SER A 217 1.56 -13.71 -20.82
N THR A 218 2.01 -12.64 -20.17
CA THR A 218 1.96 -12.45 -18.71
C THR A 218 1.01 -11.31 -18.34
N LYS A 219 0.23 -11.50 -17.27
CA LYS A 219 -0.47 -10.44 -16.55
C LYS A 219 0.16 -10.29 -15.17
N VAL A 220 0.59 -9.07 -14.82
CA VAL A 220 1.05 -8.71 -13.47
C VAL A 220 0.03 -7.75 -12.87
N GLU A 221 -0.63 -8.13 -11.78
CA GLU A 221 -1.61 -7.30 -11.09
C GLU A 221 -1.11 -6.94 -9.69
N PHE A 222 -1.39 -5.73 -9.22
CA PHE A 222 -1.06 -5.28 -7.86
C PHE A 222 -1.93 -4.09 -7.43
N ASP A 223 -2.09 -3.91 -6.12
CA ASP A 223 -2.67 -2.68 -5.56
C ASP A 223 -1.53 -1.70 -5.24
N TYR A 224 -1.65 -0.45 -5.70
CA TYR A 224 -0.74 0.66 -5.39
C TYR A 224 -1.45 1.71 -4.54
N GLN A 225 -0.86 2.07 -3.40
CA GLN A 225 -1.38 3.05 -2.44
C GLN A 225 -0.33 4.14 -2.20
N TRP A 226 -0.76 5.37 -1.93
CA TRP A 226 0.11 6.50 -1.61
C TRP A 226 -0.51 7.39 -0.52
N SER A 227 0.30 8.16 0.21
CA SER A 227 -0.22 8.96 1.34
C SER A 227 -0.87 10.29 0.93
N SER A 228 -0.43 10.90 -0.17
CA SER A 228 -0.90 12.22 -0.64
C SER A 228 -0.30 12.59 -2.01
N GLY A 229 -0.75 13.71 -2.60
CA GLY A 229 -0.03 14.39 -3.69
C GLY A 229 -0.04 13.67 -5.05
N LEU A 230 1.08 13.77 -5.76
CA LEU A 230 1.28 13.26 -7.12
C LEU A 230 2.23 12.05 -7.09
N PRO A 231 1.72 10.81 -6.93
CA PRO A 231 2.57 9.63 -6.80
C PRO A 231 3.33 9.30 -8.09
N SER A 232 4.45 8.56 -7.94
CA SER A 232 5.21 8.02 -9.06
C SER A 232 5.88 6.69 -8.69
N ILE A 233 5.67 5.68 -9.52
CA ILE A 233 6.18 4.32 -9.39
C ILE A 233 6.65 3.82 -10.75
N TYR A 234 7.84 3.20 -10.79
CA TYR A 234 8.26 2.41 -11.95
C TYR A 234 8.14 0.92 -11.63
N VAL A 235 7.76 0.13 -12.62
CA VAL A 235 7.62 -1.32 -12.55
C VAL A 235 8.45 -1.92 -13.68
N SER A 236 9.40 -2.77 -13.34
CA SER A 236 10.16 -3.55 -14.31
C SER A 236 9.53 -4.92 -14.43
N VAL A 237 8.98 -5.22 -15.60
CA VAL A 237 8.33 -6.51 -15.93
C VAL A 237 9.24 -7.28 -16.88
N LEU A 238 9.37 -8.59 -16.67
CA LEU A 238 10.31 -9.45 -17.38
C LEU A 238 11.76 -8.95 -17.27
N THR A 239 12.17 -8.62 -16.03
CA THR A 239 13.52 -8.08 -15.73
C THR A 239 14.57 -9.15 -15.42
N ASP A 240 15.82 -8.94 -15.83
CA ASP A 240 17.00 -9.67 -15.34
C ASP A 240 17.69 -8.98 -14.15
N ASN A 241 17.27 -7.75 -13.82
CA ASN A 241 17.88 -6.90 -12.80
C ASN A 241 16.81 -6.36 -11.85
N LEU A 242 16.86 -6.75 -10.59
CA LEU A 242 15.92 -6.31 -9.54
C LEU A 242 16.32 -4.96 -8.90
N ALA A 243 17.59 -4.55 -9.05
CA ALA A 243 18.15 -3.37 -8.40
C ALA A 243 18.11 -2.10 -9.28
N SER A 244 17.79 -2.22 -10.56
CA SER A 244 17.68 -1.08 -11.48
C SER A 244 16.60 -1.29 -12.53
N TYR A 245 15.80 -0.25 -12.76
CA TYR A 245 14.78 -0.21 -13.81
C TYR A 245 15.34 0.10 -15.21
N SER A 246 16.65 0.33 -15.34
CA SER A 246 17.30 0.74 -16.59
C SER A 246 18.66 0.08 -16.88
N SER A 247 19.20 -0.71 -15.93
CA SER A 247 20.52 -1.33 -16.03
C SER A 247 20.43 -2.85 -16.26
N GLY A 248 19.37 -3.29 -16.93
CA GLY A 248 19.06 -4.69 -17.21
C GLY A 248 18.21 -4.83 -18.46
N ASN A 249 17.89 -6.06 -18.81
CA ASN A 249 16.89 -6.37 -19.82
C ASN A 249 15.49 -6.38 -19.20
N CYS A 250 14.59 -5.49 -19.61
CA CYS A 250 13.21 -5.47 -19.11
C CYS A 250 12.25 -4.69 -20.02
N TYR A 251 10.95 -4.77 -19.71
CA TYR A 251 10.02 -3.66 -19.93
C TYR A 251 9.98 -2.80 -18.67
N SER A 252 10.38 -1.53 -18.76
CA SER A 252 10.29 -0.54 -17.69
C SER A 252 9.03 0.29 -17.90
N ILE A 253 7.96 -0.06 -17.20
CA ILE A 253 6.71 0.68 -17.16
C ILE A 253 6.89 1.80 -16.13
N ARG A 254 6.67 3.05 -16.53
CA ARG A 254 6.85 4.21 -15.67
C ARG A 254 5.53 4.95 -15.54
N ILE A 255 4.99 4.98 -14.33
CA ILE A 255 3.65 5.50 -14.05
C ILE A 255 3.79 6.68 -13.09
N SER A 256 3.41 7.87 -13.57
CA SER A 256 3.25 9.07 -12.75
C SER A 256 1.78 9.33 -12.45
N SER A 257 1.46 10.41 -11.74
CA SER A 257 0.07 10.80 -11.44
C SER A 257 -0.83 11.12 -12.66
N THR A 258 -0.23 11.50 -13.80
CA THR A 258 -0.96 11.99 -15.00
C THR A 258 -0.52 11.36 -16.31
N SER A 259 0.71 10.85 -16.38
CA SER A 259 1.29 10.26 -17.59
C SER A 259 1.93 8.91 -17.32
N MET A 260 1.92 8.07 -18.35
CA MET A 260 2.50 6.74 -18.33
C MET A 260 3.29 6.51 -19.60
N TYR A 261 4.44 5.86 -19.48
CA TYR A 261 5.34 5.59 -20.60
C TYR A 261 6.11 4.30 -20.36
N VAL A 262 6.39 3.56 -21.43
CA VAL A 262 7.09 2.27 -21.37
C VAL A 262 8.39 2.33 -22.17
N TYR A 263 9.44 1.75 -21.61
CA TYR A 263 10.71 1.51 -22.29
C TYR A 263 10.99 0.01 -22.41
N ARG A 264 11.56 -0.41 -23.53
CA ARG A 264 12.31 -1.66 -23.65
C ARG A 264 13.77 -1.35 -23.33
N TYR A 265 14.27 -1.86 -22.21
CA TYR A 265 15.70 -1.88 -21.91
C TYR A 265 16.29 -3.22 -22.31
N SER A 266 17.50 -3.22 -22.87
CA SER A 266 18.21 -4.45 -23.25
C SER A 266 19.72 -4.24 -23.24
N LYS A 267 20.45 -5.32 -23.00
CA LYS A 267 21.88 -5.42 -23.28
C LYS A 267 22.03 -5.98 -24.69
N VAL A 268 22.65 -5.22 -25.58
CA VAL A 268 22.96 -5.60 -26.96
C VAL A 268 24.47 -5.43 -27.12
N ASP A 269 25.17 -6.48 -27.55
CA ASP A 269 26.63 -6.50 -27.71
C ASP A 269 27.38 -5.99 -26.46
N GLY A 270 26.94 -6.44 -25.29
CA GLY A 270 27.46 -6.03 -23.98
C GLY A 270 27.08 -4.61 -23.52
N ARG A 271 26.47 -3.78 -24.37
CA ARG A 271 26.10 -2.39 -24.07
C ARG A 271 24.62 -2.26 -23.72
N LEU A 272 24.30 -1.44 -22.71
CA LEU A 272 22.92 -1.11 -22.36
C LEU A 272 22.33 -0.12 -23.37
N SER A 273 21.15 -0.44 -23.89
CA SER A 273 20.38 0.40 -24.80
C SER A 273 18.91 0.46 -24.39
N SER A 274 18.22 1.54 -24.73
CA SER A 274 16.80 1.74 -24.43
C SER A 274 16.01 2.18 -25.65
N SER A 275 14.84 1.60 -25.88
CA SER A 275 13.87 2.06 -26.87
C SER A 275 12.57 2.46 -26.18
N ARG A 276 12.04 3.64 -26.49
CA ARG A 276 10.67 4.02 -26.08
C ARG A 276 9.67 3.23 -26.92
N LEU A 277 8.64 2.68 -26.29
CA LEU A 277 7.53 2.04 -27.01
C LEU A 277 6.63 3.09 -27.68
N THR A 278 5.75 2.64 -28.57
CA THR A 278 4.76 3.49 -29.26
C THR A 278 3.35 3.24 -28.73
N PRO A 279 2.56 4.26 -28.35
CA PRO A 279 2.91 5.69 -28.31
C PRO A 279 3.96 5.99 -27.23
N SER A 280 4.70 7.08 -27.39
CA SER A 280 5.81 7.45 -26.49
C SER A 280 5.35 7.77 -25.06
N SER A 281 4.10 8.18 -24.90
CA SER A 281 3.38 8.36 -23.65
C SER A 281 1.87 8.23 -23.84
N VAL A 282 1.14 7.93 -22.76
CA VAL A 282 -0.32 8.06 -22.66
C VAL A 282 -0.67 8.89 -21.41
N VAL A 283 -1.85 9.51 -21.44
CA VAL A 283 -2.44 10.20 -20.28
C VAL A 283 -3.32 9.22 -19.51
N HIS A 284 -3.22 9.21 -18.19
CA HIS A 284 -4.12 8.46 -17.31
C HIS A 284 -4.39 9.26 -16.03
N ARG A 285 -5.25 8.73 -15.16
CA ARG A 285 -5.53 9.33 -13.84
C ARG A 285 -5.65 8.21 -12.82
N PHE A 286 -4.92 8.35 -11.71
CA PHE A 286 -5.17 7.55 -10.51
C PHE A 286 -6.39 8.04 -9.72
N ASN A 287 -6.99 7.16 -8.92
CA ASN A 287 -8.09 7.52 -8.03
C ASN A 287 -7.57 8.34 -6.83
N ARG A 288 -7.65 9.67 -6.94
CA ARG A 288 -7.17 10.59 -5.89
C ARG A 288 -8.05 10.61 -4.64
N ALA A 289 -9.31 10.16 -4.71
CA ALA A 289 -10.20 10.13 -3.56
C ALA A 289 -9.88 8.95 -2.62
N LEU A 290 -9.56 7.78 -3.20
CA LEU A 290 -9.17 6.58 -2.44
C LEU A 290 -7.68 6.52 -2.07
N LEU A 291 -6.84 7.35 -2.71
CA LEU A 291 -5.37 7.30 -2.62
C LEU A 291 -4.79 5.88 -2.86
N LYS A 292 -5.55 5.09 -3.64
CA LYS A 292 -5.33 3.70 -3.99
C LYS A 292 -5.82 3.49 -5.42
N SER A 293 -5.03 2.79 -6.22
CA SER A 293 -5.47 2.25 -7.51
C SER A 293 -5.00 0.80 -7.67
N HIS A 294 -5.83 -0.02 -8.29
CA HIS A 294 -5.42 -1.34 -8.76
C HIS A 294 -4.82 -1.23 -10.16
N ILE A 295 -3.65 -1.82 -10.37
CA ILE A 295 -2.92 -1.75 -11.63
C ILE A 295 -2.74 -3.17 -12.17
N ALA A 296 -3.04 -3.37 -13.45
CA ALA A 296 -2.69 -4.59 -14.19
C ALA A 296 -1.80 -4.24 -15.38
N VAL A 297 -0.67 -4.93 -15.52
CA VAL A 297 0.27 -4.82 -16.62
C VAL A 297 0.26 -6.13 -17.41
N CYS A 298 -0.34 -6.10 -18.58
CA CYS A 298 -0.45 -7.19 -19.53
C CYS A 298 0.68 -7.09 -20.56
N VAL A 299 1.48 -8.14 -20.74
CA VAL A 299 2.66 -8.16 -21.63
C VAL A 299 2.68 -9.43 -22.47
N ASN A 300 2.74 -9.27 -23.78
CA ASN A 300 2.97 -10.36 -24.75
C ASN A 300 4.12 -9.96 -25.67
N PRO A 301 5.37 -10.37 -25.38
CA PRO A 301 6.55 -9.98 -26.15
C PRO A 301 6.52 -10.50 -27.59
N SER A 302 5.99 -11.72 -27.81
CA SER A 302 5.87 -12.32 -29.15
C SER A 302 4.92 -11.52 -30.06
N LYS A 303 3.80 -11.00 -29.52
CA LYS A 303 2.91 -10.07 -30.22
C LYS A 303 3.37 -8.61 -30.15
N LYS A 304 4.50 -8.33 -29.47
CA LYS A 304 5.03 -6.98 -29.23
C LYS A 304 4.00 -6.04 -28.59
N THR A 305 3.13 -6.56 -27.72
CA THR A 305 1.98 -5.85 -27.15
C THR A 305 2.10 -5.73 -25.64
N ILE A 306 1.96 -4.50 -25.12
CA ILE A 306 1.87 -4.20 -23.69
C ILE A 306 0.57 -3.41 -23.49
N ALA A 307 -0.31 -3.86 -22.61
CA ALA A 307 -1.51 -3.13 -22.20
C ALA A 307 -1.51 -2.90 -20.70
N ILE A 308 -1.96 -1.74 -20.25
CA ILE A 308 -1.95 -1.35 -18.84
C ILE A 308 -3.34 -0.86 -18.46
N LEU A 309 -3.89 -1.44 -17.41
CA LEU A 309 -5.18 -1.09 -16.84
C LEU A 309 -4.97 -0.40 -15.49
N VAL A 310 -5.79 0.61 -15.21
CA VAL A 310 -5.91 1.26 -13.90
C VAL A 310 -7.37 1.17 -13.48
N ASP A 311 -7.61 0.63 -12.30
CA ASP A 311 -8.95 0.47 -11.70
C ASP A 311 -9.95 -0.23 -12.62
N GLY A 312 -9.46 -1.29 -13.31
CA GLY A 312 -10.22 -2.12 -14.25
C GLY A 312 -10.41 -1.53 -15.65
N ARG A 313 -10.05 -0.26 -15.87
CA ARG A 313 -10.21 0.45 -17.14
C ARG A 313 -8.89 0.47 -17.92
N MET A 314 -8.98 0.48 -19.25
CA MET A 314 -7.82 0.67 -20.12
C MET A 314 -7.17 2.04 -19.86
N ALA A 315 -5.91 2.05 -19.40
CA ALA A 315 -5.13 3.26 -19.16
C ALA A 315 -4.08 3.51 -20.26
N GLY A 316 -3.64 2.46 -20.95
CA GLY A 316 -2.71 2.58 -22.08
C GLY A 316 -2.51 1.27 -22.81
N SER A 317 -2.24 1.36 -24.11
CA SER A 317 -1.76 0.25 -24.94
C SER A 317 -0.52 0.71 -25.68
N PHE A 318 0.51 -0.14 -25.72
CA PHE A 318 1.84 0.15 -26.23
C PHE A 318 2.34 -1.00 -27.10
N ARG A 319 3.05 -0.66 -28.17
CA ARG A 319 3.71 -1.59 -29.08
C ARG A 319 5.23 -1.54 -28.90
N ASP A 320 5.86 -2.71 -28.83
CA ASP A 320 7.31 -2.84 -28.85
C ASP A 320 7.85 -2.70 -30.28
N ASN A 321 8.23 -1.47 -30.62
CA ASN A 321 8.88 -1.09 -31.88
C ASN A 321 10.43 -1.13 -31.78
N SER A 322 11.01 -1.76 -30.75
CA SER A 322 12.48 -1.78 -30.56
C SER A 322 13.24 -2.67 -31.55
N GLY A 323 12.54 -3.61 -32.21
CA GLY A 323 13.14 -4.63 -33.07
C GLY A 323 13.90 -5.74 -32.32
N ARG A 324 13.97 -5.69 -30.98
CA ARG A 324 14.87 -6.54 -30.20
C ARG A 324 14.32 -7.95 -29.99
N PRO A 325 15.21 -8.97 -29.92
CA PRO A 325 14.84 -10.32 -29.54
C PRO A 325 14.13 -10.40 -28.16
N VAL A 326 13.25 -11.40 -28.02
CA VAL A 326 12.39 -11.59 -26.82
C VAL A 326 13.06 -12.44 -25.74
N ASP A 327 13.98 -13.31 -26.12
CA ASP A 327 14.86 -14.13 -25.29
C ASP A 327 15.84 -13.31 -24.45
N LEU A 328 16.15 -12.07 -24.87
CA LEU A 328 16.88 -11.11 -24.03
C LEU A 328 16.12 -10.74 -22.74
N LEU A 329 14.80 -10.94 -22.65
CA LEU A 329 14.01 -10.60 -21.45
C LEU A 329 14.31 -11.53 -20.28
N GLY A 330 14.31 -10.99 -19.07
CA GLY A 330 14.43 -11.78 -17.84
C GLY A 330 13.09 -12.32 -17.34
N LYS A 331 13.14 -12.99 -16.19
CA LYS A 331 11.98 -13.64 -15.54
C LYS A 331 11.55 -12.97 -14.24
N GLY A 332 12.10 -11.80 -13.92
CA GLY A 332 11.80 -11.08 -12.69
C GLY A 332 10.70 -10.02 -12.83
N ILE A 333 10.12 -9.66 -11.69
CA ILE A 333 9.30 -8.46 -11.50
C ILE A 333 9.96 -7.60 -10.42
N ALA A 334 10.09 -6.30 -10.66
CA ALA A 334 10.61 -5.35 -9.66
C ALA A 334 9.81 -4.05 -9.64
N PHE A 335 9.71 -3.46 -8.46
CA PHE A 335 9.05 -2.18 -8.20
C PHE A 335 10.05 -1.19 -7.65
N HIS A 336 10.01 0.04 -8.16
CA HIS A 336 11.01 1.07 -7.90
C HIS A 336 10.31 2.35 -7.44
N SER A 337 10.62 2.80 -6.23
CA SER A 337 10.06 4.04 -5.70
C SER A 337 10.71 5.25 -6.36
N ARG A 338 9.90 6.11 -6.98
CA ARG A 338 10.36 7.30 -7.73
C ARG A 338 9.78 8.62 -7.20
N SER A 339 9.15 8.58 -6.03
CA SER A 339 8.71 9.78 -5.31
C SER A 339 9.15 9.69 -3.85
N SER A 340 9.24 10.83 -3.17
CA SER A 340 9.42 10.88 -1.72
C SER A 340 8.13 10.59 -0.94
N ILE A 341 7.01 10.39 -1.65
CA ILE A 341 5.68 10.17 -1.08
C ILE A 341 5.62 8.74 -0.53
N PRO A 342 5.31 8.55 0.77
CA PRO A 342 5.05 7.24 1.33
C PRO A 342 4.04 6.45 0.50
N SER A 343 4.41 5.24 0.11
CA SER A 343 3.61 4.40 -0.78
C SER A 343 3.70 2.93 -0.43
N ARG A 344 2.71 2.16 -0.88
CA ARG A 344 2.58 0.74 -0.58
C ARG A 344 2.15 -0.06 -1.81
N ILE A 345 2.69 -1.26 -1.91
CA ILE A 345 2.40 -2.25 -2.96
C ILE A 345 1.97 -3.53 -2.27
N SER A 346 0.79 -4.05 -2.62
CA SER A 346 0.24 -5.27 -2.04
C SER A 346 -0.59 -6.03 -3.09
N ASN A 347 -1.09 -7.22 -2.72
CA ASN A 347 -1.96 -8.02 -3.58
C ASN A 347 -1.36 -8.28 -4.98
N ILE A 348 -0.06 -8.57 -5.02
CA ILE A 348 0.70 -8.85 -6.23
C ILE A 348 0.32 -10.25 -6.73
N SER A 349 -0.14 -10.36 -7.96
CA SER A 349 -0.33 -11.64 -8.65
C SER A 349 0.28 -11.65 -10.04
N ILE A 350 0.75 -12.82 -10.47
CA ILE A 350 1.25 -13.06 -11.82
C ILE A 350 0.47 -14.24 -12.38
N SER A 351 -0.13 -14.07 -13.55
CA SER A 351 -0.87 -15.12 -14.26
C SER A 351 -0.57 -15.09 -15.75
N LYS A 352 -1.06 -16.10 -16.47
CA LYS A 352 -1.10 -16.05 -17.94
C LYS A 352 -2.09 -14.96 -18.37
N TRP A 353 -1.71 -14.18 -19.37
CA TRP A 353 -2.62 -13.30 -20.11
C TRP A 353 -3.06 -14.00 -21.40
N ASP A 354 -4.36 -14.17 -21.57
CA ASP A 354 -5.04 -14.71 -22.75
C ASP A 354 -5.01 -13.76 -23.97
N GLY A 355 -4.83 -12.46 -23.75
CA GLY A 355 -4.95 -11.42 -24.77
C GLY A 355 -6.26 -10.63 -24.69
N ALA A 356 -7.18 -11.02 -23.80
CA ALA A 356 -8.42 -10.28 -23.58
C ALA A 356 -8.13 -8.94 -22.93
N LEU A 357 -8.87 -7.92 -23.35
CA LEU A 357 -8.82 -6.55 -22.84
C LEU A 357 -10.26 -6.08 -22.61
N PRO A 358 -10.50 -5.19 -21.62
CA PRO A 358 -11.82 -4.58 -21.47
C PRO A 358 -12.20 -3.87 -22.76
N ASN A 359 -13.41 -4.13 -23.26
CA ASN A 359 -13.91 -3.50 -24.47
C ASN A 359 -13.76 -1.97 -24.36
N THR A 360 -13.18 -1.33 -25.36
CA THR A 360 -12.95 0.14 -25.40
C THR A 360 -14.24 0.94 -25.65
N SER A 361 -15.39 0.37 -25.32
CA SER A 361 -16.73 0.87 -25.65
C SER A 361 -17.68 0.69 -24.46
N THR A 362 -17.79 1.73 -23.62
CA THR A 362 -18.96 2.00 -22.76
C THR A 362 -18.94 3.46 -22.30
N ASN A 363 -18.92 4.36 -23.28
CA ASN A 363 -19.56 5.67 -23.18
C ASN A 363 -20.68 5.66 -24.23
N ALA A 364 -21.86 5.22 -23.82
CA ALA A 364 -23.14 5.34 -24.52
C ALA A 364 -24.20 5.43 -23.42
#